data_AF-A0A929TUD0-F1
#
_entry.id   AF-A0A929TUD0-F1
#
_cell.length_a   1.000
_cell.length_b   1.000
_cell.length_c   1.000
_cell.angle_alpha   90.00
_cell.angle_beta   90.00
_cell.angle_gamma   90.00
#
_symmetry.space_group_name_H-M   'P 1'
#
loop_
_entity.id
_entity.type
_entity.pdbx_description
1 polymer ?
#
loop_
_entity_poly.entity_id
_entity_poly.type
_entity_poly.pdbx_seq_one_letter_code
_entity_poly.pdbx_strand_id
1 'polypeptide(L)'
;TALTAVGVLYYVSNWMLSKSETEAWSSYIKSKAEQSSANNNTRALGFTAFLAVFREGAEVVLFFQPMLAGDNIHSVFMGFIIGCISLVFVYLAIHFLSLRIPIKPFFTFTSILMFVMSISFLGGGIKELIEGDVLPMTSPAWLQWIPSNDLMDVLGIYPTLQTLIPQLILLVITVVVYVKQTKKNHALHAQALAEHEAAEAKRIAEEKKAADEQLRKTIREVVEQVLAEKSGQQ
;
A
#
# COMPACT_ATOMS: atom_id res chain seq x y z
N THR A 1 -4.04 -5.48 -25.51
CA THR A 1 -2.96 -5.30 -24.52
C THR A 1 -3.42 -4.51 -23.30
N ALA A 2 -4.22 -3.45 -23.45
CA ALA A 2 -4.76 -2.65 -22.35
C ALA A 2 -5.49 -3.48 -21.27
N LEU A 3 -6.34 -4.44 -21.65
CA LEU A 3 -7.05 -5.31 -20.69
C LEU A 3 -6.11 -6.18 -19.85
N THR A 4 -4.97 -6.59 -20.40
CA THR A 4 -3.93 -7.31 -19.64
C THR A 4 -3.29 -6.39 -18.60
N ALA A 5 -3.03 -5.12 -18.96
CA ALA A 5 -2.52 -4.12 -18.04
C ALA A 5 -3.50 -3.84 -16.89
N VAL A 6 -4.81 -3.82 -17.15
CA VAL A 6 -5.85 -3.69 -16.10
C VAL A 6 -5.68 -4.77 -15.03
N GLY A 7 -5.51 -6.04 -15.44
CA GLY A 7 -5.30 -7.16 -14.52
C GLY A 7 -4.04 -7.02 -13.66
N VAL A 8 -2.94 -6.56 -14.27
CA VAL A 8 -1.67 -6.33 -13.56
C VAL A 8 -1.81 -5.16 -12.57
N LEU A 9 -2.37 -4.02 -13.00
CA LEU A 9 -2.57 -2.84 -12.16
C LEU A 9 -3.49 -3.14 -10.98
N TYR A 10 -4.58 -3.87 -11.23
CA TYR A 10 -5.50 -4.29 -10.18
C TYR A 10 -4.81 -5.21 -9.17
N TYR A 11 -4.05 -6.19 -9.66
CA TYR A 11 -3.28 -7.09 -8.79
C TYR A 11 -2.27 -6.34 -7.92
N VAL A 12 -1.47 -5.44 -8.52
CA VAL A 12 -0.45 -4.67 -7.80
C VAL A 12 -1.10 -3.71 -6.79
N SER A 13 -2.19 -3.03 -7.17
CA SER A 13 -2.94 -2.16 -6.26
C SER A 13 -3.45 -2.94 -5.04
N ASN A 14 -4.11 -4.08 -5.26
CA ASN A 14 -4.63 -4.90 -4.17
C ASN A 14 -3.51 -5.51 -3.31
N TRP A 15 -2.39 -5.88 -3.92
CA TRP A 15 -1.20 -6.37 -3.21
C TRP A 15 -0.59 -5.31 -2.30
N MET A 16 -0.46 -4.06 -2.78
CA MET A 16 0.06 -2.94 -2.00
C MET A 16 -0.86 -2.57 -0.83
N LEU A 17 -2.19 -2.55 -1.04
CA LEU A 17 -3.17 -2.36 0.03
C LEU A 17 -3.11 -3.49 1.07
N SER A 18 -2.98 -4.73 0.63
CA SER A 18 -2.91 -5.88 1.53
C SER A 18 -1.63 -5.88 2.39
N LYS A 19 -0.57 -5.19 1.97
CA LYS A 19 0.76 -5.24 2.60
C LYS A 19 1.09 -3.98 3.41
N SER A 20 0.28 -2.92 3.33
CA SER A 20 0.47 -1.69 4.11
C SER A 20 0.11 -1.82 5.59
N GLU A 21 -0.51 -2.94 6.00
CA GLU A 21 -1.09 -3.10 7.34
C GLU A 21 -0.45 -4.22 8.18
N THR A 22 0.73 -4.71 7.82
CA THR A 22 1.43 -5.69 8.66
C THR A 22 2.61 -5.04 9.37
N GLU A 23 2.49 -4.94 10.68
CA GLU A 23 3.56 -4.76 11.68
C GLU A 23 4.75 -5.73 11.44
N ALA A 24 4.52 -6.82 10.69
CA ALA A 24 5.54 -7.71 10.15
C ALA A 24 6.51 -7.06 9.13
N TRP A 25 6.19 -5.93 8.49
CA TRP A 25 7.11 -5.30 7.52
C TRP A 25 8.27 -4.56 8.21
N SER A 26 8.06 -3.98 9.39
CA SER A 26 9.17 -3.37 10.16
C SER A 26 10.12 -4.45 10.67
N SER A 27 9.58 -5.58 11.15
CA SER A 27 10.36 -6.78 11.53
C SER A 27 11.04 -7.43 10.33
N TYR A 28 10.36 -7.53 9.18
CA TYR A 28 10.89 -8.12 7.95
C TYR A 28 11.92 -7.24 7.25
N ILE A 29 11.80 -5.91 7.28
CA ILE A 29 12.83 -4.98 6.78
C ILE A 29 14.02 -4.98 7.73
N LYS A 30 13.82 -5.07 9.05
CA LYS A 30 14.93 -5.23 10.01
C LYS A 30 15.66 -6.56 9.82
N SER A 31 14.92 -7.67 9.64
CA SER A 31 15.51 -8.99 9.41
C SER A 31 16.11 -9.14 8.00
N LYS A 32 15.53 -8.52 6.96
CA LYS A 32 16.12 -8.48 5.62
C LYS A 32 17.24 -7.47 5.47
N ALA A 33 17.27 -6.37 6.21
CA ALA A 33 18.42 -5.48 6.24
C ALA A 33 19.62 -6.19 6.86
N GLU A 34 19.40 -6.98 7.92
CA GLU A 34 20.42 -7.83 8.53
C GLU A 34 20.80 -9.05 7.64
N GLN A 35 19.85 -9.67 6.92
CA GLN A 35 20.14 -10.80 6.02
C GLN A 35 20.58 -10.42 4.59
N SER A 36 20.32 -9.21 4.11
CA SER A 36 20.63 -8.78 2.73
C SER A 36 22.09 -8.32 2.58
N SER A 37 22.86 -8.26 3.66
CA SER A 37 24.32 -8.23 3.56
C SER A 37 24.88 -9.55 3.00
N ALA A 38 24.14 -10.66 3.12
CA ALA A 38 24.58 -11.99 2.67
C ALA A 38 24.10 -12.41 1.27
N ASN A 39 23.03 -11.79 0.73
CA ASN A 39 22.46 -12.20 -0.57
C ASN A 39 22.66 -11.14 -1.65
N ASN A 40 23.45 -11.50 -2.66
CA ASN A 40 23.84 -10.77 -3.87
C ASN A 40 22.65 -10.40 -4.79
N ASN A 41 21.69 -9.60 -4.30
CA ASN A 41 20.52 -9.15 -5.07
C ASN A 41 20.64 -7.71 -5.62
N THR A 42 21.81 -7.09 -5.50
CA THR A 42 22.09 -5.72 -5.98
C THR A 42 21.85 -5.59 -7.48
N ARG A 43 22.09 -6.64 -8.26
CA ARG A 43 21.83 -6.67 -9.71
C ARG A 43 20.34 -6.59 -10.05
N ALA A 44 19.49 -7.34 -9.33
CA ALA A 44 18.05 -7.29 -9.57
C ALA A 44 17.45 -5.95 -9.15
N LEU A 45 17.95 -5.36 -8.06
CA LEU A 45 17.53 -4.03 -7.61
C LEU A 45 17.92 -2.95 -8.64
N GLY A 46 19.16 -3.00 -9.14
CA GLY A 46 19.64 -2.09 -10.19
C GLY A 46 18.87 -2.24 -11.50
N PHE A 47 18.60 -3.48 -11.94
CA PHE A 47 17.80 -3.72 -13.14
C PHE A 47 16.34 -3.24 -13.00
N THR A 48 15.74 -3.41 -11.82
CA THR A 48 14.39 -2.89 -11.53
C THR A 48 14.34 -1.36 -11.62
N ALA A 49 15.33 -0.68 -11.03
CA ALA A 49 15.44 0.77 -11.13
C ALA A 49 15.65 1.23 -12.58
N PHE A 50 16.51 0.54 -13.34
CA PHE A 50 16.72 0.82 -14.75
C PHE A 50 15.43 0.66 -15.58
N LEU A 51 14.70 -0.45 -15.43
CA LEU A 51 13.45 -0.67 -16.15
C LEU A 51 12.38 0.38 -15.80
N ALA A 52 12.29 0.78 -14.53
CA ALA A 52 11.38 1.83 -14.11
C ALA A 52 11.70 3.16 -14.82
N VAL A 53 12.96 3.61 -14.77
CA VAL A 53 13.38 4.85 -15.44
C VAL A 53 13.22 4.77 -16.96
N PHE A 54 13.58 3.64 -17.56
CA PHE A 54 13.43 3.43 -19.00
C PHE A 54 11.96 3.50 -19.44
N ARG A 55 11.04 2.89 -18.69
CA ARG A 55 9.60 2.94 -18.98
C ARG A 55 9.06 4.36 -18.93
N GLU A 56 9.30 5.08 -17.82
CA GLU A 56 8.80 6.46 -17.67
C GLU A 56 9.42 7.38 -18.74
N GLY A 57 10.70 7.19 -19.09
CA GLY A 57 11.35 7.89 -20.19
C GLY A 57 10.74 7.58 -21.57
N ALA A 58 10.39 6.32 -21.84
CA ALA A 58 9.75 5.91 -23.09
C ALA A 58 8.35 6.53 -23.23
N GLU A 59 7.56 6.55 -22.16
CA GLU A 59 6.25 7.23 -22.15
C GLU A 59 6.41 8.72 -22.45
N VAL A 60 7.36 9.42 -21.81
CA VAL A 60 7.65 10.84 -22.09
C VAL A 60 8.02 11.07 -23.56
N VAL A 61 8.94 10.28 -24.12
CA VAL A 61 9.33 10.43 -25.54
C VAL A 61 8.13 10.23 -26.47
N LEU A 62 7.29 9.24 -26.21
CA LEU A 62 6.07 8.99 -26.98
C LEU A 62 5.06 10.14 -26.88
N PHE A 63 4.97 10.84 -25.75
CA PHE A 63 4.15 12.04 -25.62
C PHE A 63 4.74 13.26 -26.34
N PHE A 64 6.07 13.42 -26.34
CA PHE A 64 6.72 14.54 -27.03
C PHE A 64 6.68 14.40 -28.55
N GLN A 65 6.68 13.18 -29.10
CA GLN A 65 6.66 12.94 -30.55
C GLN A 65 5.50 13.64 -31.29
N PRO A 66 4.22 13.45 -30.91
CA PRO A 66 3.11 14.16 -31.56
C PRO A 66 3.13 15.67 -31.28
N MET A 67 3.64 16.09 -30.11
CA MET A 67 3.67 17.50 -29.73
C MET A 67 4.74 18.31 -30.48
N LEU A 68 5.87 17.68 -30.83
CA LEU A 68 6.93 18.26 -31.66
C LEU A 68 6.59 18.24 -33.16
N ALA A 69 5.64 17.41 -33.60
CA ALA A 69 5.15 17.39 -34.98
C ALA A 69 4.23 18.59 -35.31
N GLY A 70 3.79 19.35 -34.30
CA GLY A 70 3.04 20.59 -34.47
C GLY A 70 3.94 21.81 -34.71
N ASP A 71 3.33 22.94 -35.08
CA ASP A 71 4.04 24.17 -35.51
C ASP A 71 4.62 25.01 -34.34
N ASN A 72 4.45 24.56 -33.09
CA ASN A 72 4.75 25.33 -31.87
C ASN A 72 5.90 24.74 -31.03
N ILE A 73 7.01 24.37 -31.68
CA ILE A 73 8.21 23.77 -31.02
C ILE A 73 8.75 24.66 -29.88
N HIS A 74 8.67 25.99 -30.03
CA HIS A 74 9.11 26.93 -28.99
C HIS A 74 8.34 26.76 -27.67
N SER A 75 7.02 26.56 -27.73
CA SER A 75 6.19 26.33 -26.54
C SER A 75 6.52 25.01 -25.85
N VAL A 76 6.84 23.98 -26.63
CA VAL A 76 7.26 22.66 -26.12
C VAL A 76 8.57 22.77 -25.37
N PHE A 77 9.55 23.49 -25.92
CA PHE A 77 10.85 23.69 -25.28
C PHE A 77 10.73 24.51 -23.99
N MET A 78 9.88 25.53 -23.99
CA MET A 78 9.61 26.34 -22.81
C MET A 78 8.94 25.51 -21.70
N GLY A 79 7.96 24.67 -22.06
CA GLY A 79 7.34 23.71 -21.14
C GLY A 79 8.34 22.70 -20.56
N PHE A 80 9.29 22.22 -21.37
CA PHE A 80 10.36 21.32 -20.92
C PHE A 80 11.25 21.96 -19.86
N ILE A 81 11.70 23.20 -20.07
CA ILE A 81 12.52 23.94 -19.10
C ILE A 81 11.76 24.11 -17.78
N ILE A 82 10.48 24.50 -17.84
CA ILE A 82 9.63 24.67 -16.66
C ILE A 82 9.45 23.32 -15.93
N GLY A 83 9.24 22.23 -16.66
CA GLY A 83 9.14 20.88 -16.11
C GLY A 83 10.41 20.44 -15.39
N CYS A 84 11.59 20.68 -15.97
CA CYS A 84 12.88 20.40 -15.34
C CYS A 84 13.07 21.18 -14.03
N ILE A 85 12.73 22.47 -14.01
CA ILE A 85 12.78 23.29 -12.79
C ILE A 85 11.82 22.74 -11.72
N SER A 86 10.61 22.36 -12.12
CA SER A 86 9.61 21.75 -11.23
C SER A 86 10.11 20.43 -10.64
N LEU A 87 10.75 19.57 -11.43
CA LEU A 87 11.36 18.32 -10.98
C LEU A 87 12.45 18.54 -9.93
N VAL A 88 13.31 19.55 -10.11
CA VAL A 88 14.32 19.93 -9.09
C VAL A 88 13.62 20.35 -7.80
N PHE A 89 12.56 21.14 -7.89
CA PHE A 89 11.79 21.56 -6.72
C PHE A 89 11.15 20.37 -5.99
N VAL A 90 10.53 19.44 -6.73
CA VAL A 90 9.95 18.21 -6.16
C VAL A 90 11.03 17.33 -5.54
N TYR A 91 12.18 17.17 -6.20
CA TYR A 91 13.32 16.44 -5.65
C TYR A 91 13.78 17.03 -4.33
N LEU A 92 13.96 18.36 -4.26
CA LEU A 92 14.32 19.03 -3.00
C LEU A 92 13.23 18.85 -1.95
N ALA A 93 11.95 19.01 -2.31
CA ALA A 93 10.84 18.79 -1.38
C ALA A 93 10.85 17.38 -0.80
N ILE A 94 11.06 16.34 -1.62
CA ILE A 94 11.16 14.95 -1.17
C ILE A 94 12.43 14.74 -0.34
N HIS A 95 13.57 15.28 -0.76
CA HIS A 95 14.84 15.15 -0.06
C HIS A 95 14.78 15.74 1.36
N PHE A 96 14.23 16.95 1.49
CA PHE A 96 14.05 17.62 2.79
C PHE A 96 12.93 16.96 3.63
N LEU A 97 11.84 16.47 3.00
CA LEU A 97 10.72 15.81 3.68
C LEU A 97 10.99 14.31 3.99
N SER A 98 12.13 13.77 3.54
CA SER A 98 12.50 12.35 3.66
C SER A 98 12.60 11.83 5.10
N LEU A 99 12.47 12.70 6.11
CA LEU A 99 12.61 12.36 7.53
C LEU A 99 11.34 11.83 8.23
N ARG A 100 10.16 11.75 7.58
CA ARG A 100 9.01 11.12 8.26
C ARG A 100 7.85 10.65 7.37
N ILE A 101 8.12 10.07 6.19
CA ILE A 101 7.02 9.56 5.36
C ILE A 101 6.34 8.38 6.11
N PRO A 102 5.08 8.53 6.53
CA PRO A 102 4.37 7.45 7.16
C PRO A 102 4.09 6.41 6.06
N ILE A 103 4.69 5.23 6.19
CA ILE A 103 4.65 4.17 5.16
C ILE A 103 3.19 3.76 4.85
N LYS A 104 2.33 3.75 5.87
CA LYS A 104 0.90 3.37 5.71
C LYS A 104 0.12 4.26 4.72
N PRO A 105 0.05 5.60 4.88
CA PRO A 105 -0.66 6.46 3.95
C PRO A 105 0.00 6.53 2.56
N PHE A 106 1.33 6.43 2.45
CA PHE A 106 1.99 6.40 1.13
C PHE A 106 1.54 5.20 0.30
N PHE A 107 1.57 3.99 0.88
CA PHE A 107 1.11 2.78 0.19
C PHE A 107 -0.39 2.82 -0.09
N THR A 108 -1.21 3.38 0.79
CA THR A 108 -2.65 3.52 0.57
C THR A 108 -2.94 4.47 -0.60
N PHE A 109 -2.31 5.64 -0.61
CA PHE A 109 -2.49 6.64 -1.67
C PHE A 109 -2.04 6.11 -3.03
N THR A 110 -0.84 5.53 -3.09
CA THR A 110 -0.31 4.95 -4.34
C THR A 110 -1.16 3.80 -4.85
N SER A 111 -1.72 2.97 -3.97
CA SER A 111 -2.63 1.90 -4.38
C SER A 111 -3.96 2.42 -4.92
N ILE A 112 -4.54 3.45 -4.30
CA ILE A 112 -5.75 4.11 -4.80
C ILE A 112 -5.48 4.71 -6.18
N LEU A 113 -4.33 5.36 -6.38
CA LEU A 113 -3.93 5.91 -7.66
C LEU A 113 -3.81 4.82 -8.74
N MET A 114 -3.15 3.70 -8.43
CA MET A 114 -3.04 2.55 -9.33
C MET A 114 -4.41 1.92 -9.65
N PHE A 115 -5.33 1.93 -8.67
CA PHE A 115 -6.69 1.44 -8.87
C PHE A 115 -7.50 2.34 -9.81
N VAL A 116 -7.43 3.66 -9.62
CA VAL A 116 -8.08 4.64 -10.51
C VAL A 116 -7.55 4.48 -11.94
N MET A 117 -6.24 4.32 -12.11
CA MET A 117 -5.62 4.05 -13.41
C MET A 117 -6.12 2.74 -14.04
N SER A 118 -6.31 1.69 -13.24
CA SER A 118 -6.89 0.42 -13.70
C SER A 118 -8.30 0.59 -14.26
N ILE A 119 -9.16 1.39 -13.60
CA ILE A 119 -10.50 1.72 -14.09
C ILE A 119 -10.43 2.51 -15.40
N SER A 120 -9.55 3.51 -15.47
CA SER A 120 -9.36 4.33 -16.68
C SER A 120 -8.93 3.47 -17.87
N PHE A 121 -7.94 2.59 -17.69
CA PHE A 121 -7.47 1.68 -18.73
C PHE A 121 -8.49 0.63 -19.13
N LEU A 122 -9.37 0.21 -18.21
CA LEU A 122 -10.46 -0.70 -18.54
C LEU A 122 -11.48 -0.04 -19.47
N GLY A 123 -11.85 1.20 -19.17
CA GLY A 123 -12.77 1.98 -19.99
C GLY A 123 -12.20 2.34 -21.36
N GLY A 124 -10.99 2.90 -21.39
CA GLY A 124 -10.27 3.21 -22.63
C GLY A 124 -10.00 1.97 -23.47
N GLY A 125 -9.55 0.88 -22.83
CA GLY A 125 -9.30 -0.39 -23.51
C GLY A 125 -10.56 -0.99 -24.11
N ILE A 126 -11.72 -0.95 -23.42
CA ILE A 126 -12.99 -1.44 -24.01
C ILE A 126 -13.47 -0.50 -25.12
N LYS A 127 -13.30 0.82 -24.99
CA LYS A 127 -13.61 1.77 -26.05
C LYS A 127 -12.82 1.49 -27.33
N GLU A 128 -11.53 1.21 -27.23
CA GLU A 128 -10.70 0.80 -28.37
C GLU A 128 -11.23 -0.48 -29.05
N LEU A 129 -11.79 -1.43 -28.29
CA LEU A 129 -12.43 -2.63 -28.86
C LEU A 129 -13.74 -2.31 -29.59
N ILE A 130 -14.50 -1.30 -29.12
CA ILE A 130 -15.72 -0.83 -29.80
C ILE A 130 -15.35 -0.10 -31.10
N GLU A 131 -14.35 0.78 -31.04
CA GLU A 131 -13.84 1.51 -32.22
C GLU A 131 -13.18 0.57 -33.23
N GLY A 132 -12.59 -0.53 -32.77
CA GLY A 132 -12.05 -1.61 -33.59
C GLY A 132 -13.09 -2.58 -34.15
N ASP A 133 -14.39 -2.29 -34.00
CA ASP A 133 -15.53 -3.09 -34.49
C ASP A 133 -15.59 -4.54 -33.93
N VAL A 134 -14.93 -4.79 -32.79
CA VAL A 134 -14.94 -6.09 -32.11
C VAL A 134 -16.18 -6.24 -31.22
N LEU A 135 -16.69 -5.12 -30.68
CA LEU A 135 -17.85 -5.07 -29.79
C LEU A 135 -18.91 -4.09 -30.32
N PRO A 136 -20.20 -4.47 -30.30
CA PRO A 136 -21.26 -3.54 -30.72
C PRO A 136 -21.38 -2.39 -29.73
N MET A 137 -21.51 -1.17 -30.24
CA MET A 137 -21.74 0.02 -29.41
C MET A 137 -23.21 0.06 -28.96
N THR A 138 -23.45 0.11 -27.64
CA THR A 138 -24.79 0.37 -27.10
C THR A 138 -24.74 1.53 -26.12
N SER A 139 -25.25 2.67 -26.57
CA SER A 139 -25.40 3.89 -25.77
C SER A 139 -26.89 4.26 -25.69
N PRO A 140 -27.60 3.84 -24.62
CA PRO A 140 -28.98 4.23 -24.40
C PRO A 140 -29.12 5.75 -24.17
N ALA A 141 -30.23 6.35 -24.59
CA ALA A 141 -30.49 7.78 -24.42
C ALA A 141 -30.45 8.25 -22.95
N TRP A 142 -30.82 7.38 -22.00
CA TRP A 142 -30.75 7.69 -20.57
C TRP A 142 -29.32 7.81 -20.03
N LEU A 143 -28.29 7.39 -20.80
CA LEU A 143 -26.88 7.44 -20.41
C LEU A 143 -26.19 8.76 -20.80
N GLN A 144 -26.88 9.63 -21.56
CA GLN A 144 -26.40 10.95 -21.98
C GLN A 144 -26.31 11.99 -20.85
N TRP A 145 -26.81 11.66 -19.65
CA TRP A 145 -26.63 12.51 -18.46
C TRP A 145 -25.18 12.52 -17.94
N ILE A 146 -24.35 11.55 -18.33
CA ILE A 146 -22.93 11.53 -18.00
C ILE A 146 -22.22 12.60 -18.86
N PRO A 147 -21.59 13.62 -18.24
CA PRO A 147 -20.91 14.66 -19.00
C PRO A 147 -19.72 14.08 -19.77
N SER A 148 -19.65 14.30 -21.07
CA SER A 148 -18.46 14.00 -21.88
C SER A 148 -17.48 15.17 -21.81
N ASN A 149 -16.91 15.42 -20.64
CA ASN A 149 -15.84 16.40 -20.43
C ASN A 149 -14.46 15.72 -20.40
N ASP A 150 -13.39 16.48 -20.58
CA ASP A 150 -12.00 15.98 -20.60
C ASP A 150 -11.65 15.15 -19.35
N LEU A 151 -12.27 15.43 -18.21
CA LEU A 151 -12.08 14.66 -16.98
C LEU A 151 -12.62 13.23 -17.12
N MET A 152 -13.82 13.04 -17.70
CA MET A 152 -14.38 11.71 -17.90
C MET A 152 -13.60 10.90 -18.93
N ASP A 153 -13.03 11.56 -19.95
CA ASP A 153 -12.17 10.90 -20.93
C ASP A 153 -10.86 10.41 -20.30
N VAL A 154 -10.21 11.24 -19.47
CA VAL A 154 -9.03 10.84 -18.67
C VAL A 154 -9.37 9.70 -17.70
N LEU A 155 -10.56 9.73 -17.10
CA LEU A 155 -11.03 8.69 -16.19
C LEU A 155 -11.50 7.42 -16.93
N GLY A 156 -11.52 7.44 -18.26
CA GLY A 156 -11.98 6.35 -19.11
C GLY A 156 -13.47 6.05 -18.94
N ILE A 157 -14.28 7.00 -18.47
CA ILE A 157 -15.72 6.82 -18.28
C ILE A 157 -16.44 7.29 -19.54
N TYR A 158 -16.97 6.34 -20.30
CA TYR A 158 -17.70 6.61 -21.52
C TYR A 158 -19.18 6.31 -21.36
N PRO A 159 -20.09 7.03 -22.05
CA PRO A 159 -21.51 6.77 -21.97
C PRO A 159 -21.92 5.52 -22.79
N THR A 160 -21.27 4.39 -22.56
CA THR A 160 -21.57 3.09 -23.19
C THR A 160 -21.70 2.01 -22.12
N LEU A 161 -22.69 1.12 -22.26
CA LEU A 161 -22.91 0.05 -21.27
C LEU A 161 -21.74 -0.93 -21.20
N GLN A 162 -21.10 -1.18 -22.34
CA GLN A 162 -19.98 -2.09 -22.48
C GLN A 162 -18.75 -1.64 -21.68
N THR A 163 -18.55 -0.33 -21.50
CA THR A 163 -17.43 0.22 -20.70
C THR A 163 -17.83 0.34 -19.23
N LEU A 164 -19.05 0.82 -18.95
CA LEU A 164 -19.53 1.06 -17.59
C LEU A 164 -19.72 -0.23 -16.78
N ILE A 165 -20.27 -1.29 -17.39
CA ILE A 165 -20.60 -2.54 -16.67
C ILE A 165 -19.32 -3.19 -16.12
N PRO A 166 -18.26 -3.42 -16.91
CA PRO A 166 -17.01 -3.97 -16.40
C PRO A 166 -16.32 -3.07 -15.35
N GLN A 167 -16.36 -1.74 -15.52
CA GLN A 167 -15.83 -0.81 -14.52
C GLN A 167 -16.59 -0.91 -13.19
N LEU A 168 -17.91 -1.02 -13.24
CA LEU A 168 -18.76 -1.17 -12.06
C LEU A 168 -18.52 -2.51 -11.37
N ILE A 169 -18.39 -3.61 -12.14
CA ILE A 169 -18.03 -4.93 -11.61
C ILE A 169 -16.67 -4.88 -10.91
N LEU A 170 -15.66 -4.29 -11.55
CA LEU A 170 -14.32 -4.14 -10.98
C LEU A 170 -14.38 -3.34 -9.67
N LEU A 171 -15.12 -2.23 -9.65
CA LEU A 171 -15.33 -1.42 -8.45
C LEU A 171 -15.98 -2.20 -7.32
N VAL A 172 -17.05 -2.96 -7.60
CA VAL A 172 -17.72 -3.79 -6.59
C VAL A 172 -16.78 -4.85 -6.04
N ILE A 173 -16.01 -5.53 -6.90
CA ILE A 173 -15.02 -6.53 -6.46
C ILE A 173 -14.00 -5.87 -5.53
N THR A 174 -13.46 -4.71 -5.88
CA THR A 174 -12.51 -3.97 -5.03
C THR A 174 -13.10 -3.62 -3.68
N VAL A 175 -14.33 -3.11 -3.63
CA VAL A 175 -15.00 -2.77 -2.37
C VAL A 175 -15.19 -4.01 -1.51
N VAL A 176 -15.62 -5.14 -2.10
CA VAL A 176 -15.76 -6.41 -1.37
C VAL A 176 -14.42 -6.91 -0.82
N VAL A 177 -13.36 -6.86 -1.64
CA VAL A 177 -12.02 -7.27 -1.23
C VAL A 177 -11.50 -6.37 -0.12
N TYR A 178 -11.66 -5.05 -0.25
CA TYR A 178 -11.27 -4.07 0.76
C TYR A 178 -12.02 -4.26 2.08
N VAL A 179 -13.34 -4.48 2.05
CA VAL A 179 -14.15 -4.75 3.25
C VAL A 179 -13.76 -6.08 3.91
N LYS A 180 -13.47 -7.12 3.13
CA LYS A 180 -12.97 -8.40 3.69
C LYS A 180 -11.59 -8.22 4.32
N GLN A 181 -10.72 -7.44 3.68
CA GLN A 181 -9.36 -7.19 4.16
C GLN A 181 -9.37 -6.43 5.49
N THR A 182 -10.14 -5.35 5.59
CA THR A 182 -10.25 -4.54 6.83
C THR A 182 -10.84 -5.35 7.99
N LYS A 183 -11.87 -6.17 7.74
CA LYS A 183 -12.44 -7.07 8.76
C LYS A 183 -11.43 -8.09 9.27
N LYS A 184 -10.65 -8.71 8.37
CA LYS A 184 -9.61 -9.69 8.75
C LYS A 184 -8.54 -9.02 9.61
N ASN A 185 -8.13 -7.80 9.27
CA ASN A 185 -7.07 -7.08 9.97
C ASN A 185 -7.50 -6.65 11.37
N HIS A 186 -8.73 -6.16 11.54
CA HIS A 186 -9.28 -5.88 12.88
C HIS A 186 -9.37 -7.14 13.76
N ALA A 187 -9.75 -8.29 13.20
CA ALA A 187 -9.80 -9.54 13.95
C ALA A 187 -8.40 -9.99 14.43
N LEU A 188 -7.36 -9.81 13.61
CA LEU A 188 -5.98 -10.09 14.00
C LEU A 188 -5.49 -9.18 15.12
N HIS A 189 -5.74 -7.88 15.04
CA HIS A 189 -5.35 -6.93 16.09
C HIS A 189 -6.08 -7.22 17.42
N ALA A 190 -7.35 -7.58 17.37
CA ALA A 190 -8.10 -7.97 18.57
C ALA A 190 -7.54 -9.25 19.22
N GLN A 191 -7.13 -10.24 18.42
CA GLN A 191 -6.49 -11.46 18.92
C GLN A 191 -5.12 -11.19 19.54
N ALA A 192 -4.31 -10.34 18.89
CA ALA A 192 -2.99 -9.96 19.40
C ALA A 192 -3.08 -9.21 20.74
N LEU A 193 -4.05 -8.30 20.88
CA LEU A 193 -4.30 -7.60 22.14
C LEU A 193 -4.72 -8.59 23.24
N ALA A 194 -5.63 -9.51 22.94
CA ALA A 194 -6.09 -10.53 23.88
C ALA A 194 -4.97 -11.50 24.31
N GLU A 195 -4.07 -11.86 23.40
CA GLU A 195 -2.89 -12.68 23.71
C GLU A 195 -1.91 -11.93 24.63
N HIS A 196 -1.71 -10.63 24.38
CA HIS A 196 -0.85 -9.78 25.21
C HIS A 196 -1.43 -9.61 26.63
N GLU A 197 -2.73 -9.36 26.75
CA GLU A 197 -3.44 -9.28 28.03
C GLU A 197 -3.38 -10.62 28.79
N ALA A 198 -3.55 -11.75 28.09
CA ALA A 198 -3.44 -13.08 28.70
C ALA A 198 -2.01 -13.39 29.17
N ALA A 199 -0.99 -12.98 28.42
CA ALA A 199 0.41 -13.12 28.80
C ALA A 199 0.77 -12.25 30.01
N GLU A 200 0.27 -11.01 30.06
CA GLU A 200 0.47 -10.10 31.19
C GLU A 200 -0.23 -10.61 32.45
N ALA A 201 -1.47 -11.10 32.33
CA ALA A 201 -2.19 -11.71 33.45
C ALA A 201 -1.47 -12.94 34.02
N LYS A 202 -0.89 -13.78 33.15
CA LYS A 202 -0.05 -14.92 33.57
C LYS A 202 1.20 -14.46 34.31
N ARG A 203 1.93 -13.46 33.79
CA ARG A 203 3.11 -12.91 34.46
C ARG A 203 2.78 -12.37 35.85
N ILE A 204 1.71 -11.60 36.00
CA ILE A 204 1.27 -11.06 37.29
C ILE A 204 0.89 -12.19 38.25
N ALA A 205 0.25 -13.26 37.76
CA ALA A 205 -0.10 -14.42 38.58
C ALA A 205 1.14 -15.21 39.04
N GLU A 206 2.14 -15.37 38.18
CA GLU A 206 3.42 -15.98 38.52
C GLU A 206 4.22 -15.13 39.52
N GLU A 207 4.29 -13.81 39.31
CA GLU A 207 4.92 -12.87 40.24
C GLU A 207 4.24 -12.90 41.62
N LYS A 208 2.90 -12.94 41.68
CA LYS A 208 2.17 -13.08 42.95
C LYS A 208 2.46 -14.41 43.64
N LYS A 209 2.49 -15.53 42.90
CA LYS A 209 2.83 -16.84 43.46
C LYS A 209 4.26 -16.88 44.00
N ALA A 210 5.21 -16.32 43.25
CA ALA A 210 6.60 -16.23 43.67
C ALA A 210 6.76 -15.34 44.92
N ALA A 211 6.04 -14.22 44.97
CA ALA A 211 6.01 -13.34 46.14
C ALA A 211 5.40 -14.01 47.38
N ASP A 212 4.29 -14.74 47.22
CA ASP A 212 3.68 -15.51 48.32
C ASP A 212 4.60 -16.63 48.82
N GLU A 213 5.33 -17.29 47.92
CA GLU A 213 6.31 -18.32 48.30
C GLU A 213 7.51 -17.73 49.03
N GLN A 214 8.04 -16.58 48.56
CA GLN A 214 9.08 -15.84 49.26
C GLN A 214 8.62 -15.38 50.65
N LEU A 215 7.43 -14.80 50.76
CA LEU A 215 6.87 -14.34 52.03
C LEU A 215 6.77 -15.49 53.04
N ARG A 216 6.31 -16.67 52.60
CA ARG A 216 6.25 -17.87 53.44
C ARG A 216 7.62 -18.35 53.89
N LYS A 217 8.65 -18.26 53.04
CA LYS A 217 10.03 -18.58 53.43
C LYS A 217 10.55 -17.59 54.47
N THR A 218 10.39 -16.29 54.24
CA THR A 218 10.82 -15.25 55.19
C THR A 218 10.11 -15.37 56.54
N ILE A 219 8.80 -15.62 56.57
CA ILE A 219 8.07 -15.84 57.82
C ILE A 219 8.62 -17.05 58.56
N ARG A 220 8.91 -18.16 57.85
CA ARG A 220 9.48 -19.36 58.46
C ARG A 220 10.85 -19.10 59.07
N GLU A 221 11.74 -18.41 58.35
CA GLU A 221 13.07 -18.04 58.84
C GLU A 221 12.99 -17.14 60.08
N VAL A 222 12.13 -16.12 60.07
CA VAL A 222 11.93 -15.22 61.22
C VAL A 222 11.38 -15.98 62.42
N VAL A 223 10.42 -16.87 62.22
CA VAL A 223 9.86 -17.71 63.31
C VAL A 223 10.92 -18.63 63.89
N GLU A 224 11.76 -19.26 63.06
CA GLU A 224 12.87 -20.09 63.54
C GLU A 224 13.91 -19.28 64.32
N GLN A 225 14.26 -18.07 63.86
CA GLN A 225 15.16 -17.17 64.59
C GLN A 225 14.61 -16.80 65.98
N VAL A 226 13.32 -16.43 66.06
CA VAL A 226 12.69 -16.05 67.34
C VAL A 226 12.59 -17.23 68.30
N LEU A 227 12.31 -18.44 67.80
CA LEU A 227 12.27 -19.64 68.63
C LEU A 227 13.67 -20.02 69.15
N ALA A 228 14.71 -19.88 68.32
CA ALA A 228 16.10 -20.11 68.72
C ALA A 228 16.55 -19.10 69.80
N GLU A 229 16.21 -17.82 69.64
CA GLU A 229 16.52 -16.76 70.61
C GLU A 229 15.83 -17.00 71.97
N LYS A 230 14.59 -17.47 71.97
CA LYS A 230 13.88 -17.87 73.21
C LYS A 230 14.49 -19.12 73.88
N SER A 231 15.03 -20.05 73.11
CA SER A 231 15.64 -21.27 73.66
C SER A 231 17.02 -21.05 74.30
N GLY A 232 17.71 -19.95 73.96
CA GLY A 232 18.98 -19.56 74.57
C GLY A 232 18.85 -18.71 75.85
N GLN A 233 17.61 -18.36 76.27
CA GLN A 233 17.32 -17.58 77.47
C GLN A 233 16.81 -18.41 78.66
N GLN A 234 16.76 -19.75 78.54
CA GLN A 234 16.54 -20.69 79.66
C GLN A 234 17.84 -21.39 80.02
#